data_AF-A0A420WUK5-F1
#
_entry.id   AF-A0A420WUK5-F1
#
_cell.length_a   1.000
_cell.length_b   1.000
_cell.length_c   1.000
_cell.angle_alpha   90.00
_cell.angle_beta   90.00
_cell.angle_gamma   90.00
#
_symmetry.space_group_name_H-M   'P 1'
#
loop_
_entity.id
_entity.type
_entity.pdbx_description
1 polymer ?
#
loop_
_entity_poly.entity_id
_entity_poly.type
_entity_poly.pdbx_seq_one_letter_code
_entity_poly.pdbx_strand_id
1 'polypeptide(L)'
;MSYGREWTTTEMAYIRTHYGYMPTREIAKKINRTPWRVKAVASEMGLKHPLWNSGLRIERFERETGKNVDQHAIEYRDRQLARRDLAGVMGVSVETLKKFVSAEIWQSWPKATLAHKRRCKERSSGVAA
;
A
#
# COMPACT_ATOMS: atom_id res chain seq x y z
N MET A 1 22.49 19.40 -23.53
CA MET A 1 22.26 18.11 -24.20
C MET A 1 22.10 17.02 -23.15
N SER A 2 20.91 16.44 -22.98
CA SER A 2 20.71 15.35 -22.02
C SER A 2 20.90 14.01 -22.73
N TYR A 3 22.04 13.34 -22.49
CA TYR A 3 22.29 11.97 -22.92
C TYR A 3 21.43 11.00 -22.09
N GLY A 4 20.12 11.08 -22.25
CA GLY A 4 19.20 10.13 -21.64
C GLY A 4 19.19 8.85 -22.48
N ARG A 5 19.72 7.75 -21.95
CA ARG A 5 19.65 6.41 -22.57
C ARG A 5 18.23 6.16 -23.08
N GLU A 6 18.11 5.86 -24.37
CA GLU A 6 16.86 5.65 -25.10
C GLU A 6 16.05 4.48 -24.52
N TRP A 7 14.74 4.49 -24.78
CA TRP A 7 13.84 3.43 -24.35
C TRP A 7 13.89 2.28 -25.35
N THR A 8 14.23 1.09 -24.87
CA THR A 8 14.15 -0.11 -25.69
C THR A 8 12.72 -0.61 -25.81
N THR A 9 12.40 -1.27 -26.92
CA THR A 9 11.08 -1.85 -27.17
C THR A 9 10.69 -2.86 -26.09
N THR A 10 11.67 -3.58 -25.53
CA THR A 10 11.48 -4.52 -24.42
C THR A 10 11.09 -3.80 -23.13
N GLU A 11 11.73 -2.67 -22.80
CA GLU A 11 11.35 -1.85 -21.64
C GLU A 11 9.92 -1.30 -21.80
N MET A 12 9.57 -0.83 -22.99
CA MET A 12 8.22 -0.32 -23.29
C MET A 12 7.15 -1.40 -23.20
N ALA A 13 7.43 -2.60 -23.75
CA ALA A 13 6.53 -3.75 -23.63
C ALA A 13 6.36 -4.19 -22.17
N TYR A 14 7.43 -4.22 -21.39
CA TYR A 14 7.39 -4.53 -19.96
C TYR A 14 6.53 -3.53 -19.19
N ILE A 15 6.71 -2.23 -19.47
CA ILE A 15 5.86 -1.18 -18.91
C ILE A 15 4.42 -1.42 -19.35
N ARG A 16 4.11 -1.62 -20.63
CA ARG A 16 2.72 -1.81 -21.09
C ARG A 16 2.02 -2.99 -20.41
N THR A 17 2.72 -4.11 -20.23
CA THR A 17 2.16 -5.32 -19.60
C THR A 17 2.01 -5.18 -18.09
N HIS A 18 2.92 -4.46 -17.42
CA HIS A 18 2.96 -4.44 -15.96
C HIS A 18 2.55 -3.11 -15.32
N TYR A 19 2.48 -2.03 -16.08
CA TYR A 19 2.13 -0.70 -15.61
C TYR A 19 0.67 -0.68 -15.21
N GLY A 20 0.46 -0.65 -13.91
CA GLY A 20 -0.86 -0.72 -13.28
C GLY A 20 -1.13 -2.00 -12.51
N TYR A 21 -0.46 -3.10 -12.88
CA TYR A 21 -0.45 -4.32 -12.06
C TYR A 21 0.63 -4.25 -10.98
N MET A 22 1.82 -3.73 -11.33
CA MET A 22 2.93 -3.54 -10.40
C MET A 22 3.12 -2.07 -9.99
N PRO A 23 3.61 -1.82 -8.77
CA PRO A 23 3.98 -0.46 -8.36
C PRO A 23 5.13 0.03 -9.24
N THR A 24 5.06 1.30 -9.66
CA THR A 24 6.07 1.89 -10.55
C THR A 24 7.50 1.75 -10.02
N ARG A 25 7.68 1.74 -8.69
CA ARG A 25 8.98 1.56 -8.05
C ARG A 25 9.61 0.19 -8.35
N GLU A 26 8.82 -0.88 -8.34
CA GLU A 26 9.32 -2.23 -8.62
C GLU A 26 9.56 -2.43 -10.12
N ILE A 27 8.68 -1.89 -10.96
CA ILE A 27 8.90 -1.86 -12.42
C ILE A 27 10.21 -1.14 -12.72
N ALA A 28 10.41 0.03 -12.11
CA ALA A 28 11.61 0.86 -12.25
C ALA A 28 12.88 0.14 -11.78
N LYS A 29 12.84 -0.60 -10.66
CA LYS A 29 13.95 -1.46 -10.23
C LYS A 29 14.28 -2.54 -11.27
N LYS A 30 13.26 -3.19 -11.84
CA LYS A 30 13.45 -4.29 -12.80
C LYS A 30 14.10 -3.83 -14.11
N ILE A 31 13.71 -2.66 -14.61
CA ILE A 31 14.29 -2.05 -15.82
C ILE A 31 15.50 -1.15 -15.53
N ASN A 32 15.90 -1.07 -14.26
CA ASN A 32 17.01 -0.25 -13.76
C ASN A 32 16.90 1.25 -14.13
N ARG A 33 15.70 1.81 -14.01
CA ARG A 33 15.41 3.23 -14.28
C ARG A 33 14.83 3.93 -13.06
N THR A 34 14.78 5.26 -13.14
CA THR A 34 14.09 6.07 -12.14
C THR A 34 12.57 5.92 -12.29
N PRO A 35 11.80 5.74 -11.20
CA PRO A 35 10.34 5.64 -11.28
C PRO A 35 9.67 6.87 -11.89
N TRP A 36 10.29 8.06 -11.79
CA TRP A 36 9.81 9.27 -12.46
C TRP A 36 9.82 9.14 -13.99
N ARG A 37 10.89 8.61 -14.57
CA ARG A 37 10.98 8.40 -16.03
C ARG A 37 9.97 7.37 -16.53
N VAL A 38 9.74 6.32 -15.76
CA VAL A 38 8.69 5.32 -16.06
C VAL A 38 7.31 5.95 -16.11
N LYS A 39 6.99 6.86 -15.17
CA LYS A 39 5.73 7.60 -15.20
C LYS A 39 5.61 8.52 -16.42
N ALA A 40 6.67 9.26 -16.73
CA ALA A 40 6.68 10.18 -17.87
C ALA A 40 6.37 9.44 -19.18
N VAL A 41 7.05 8.31 -19.40
CA VAL A 41 6.88 7.50 -20.61
C VAL A 41 5.58 6.71 -20.64
N ALA A 42 5.08 6.25 -19.50
CA ALA A 42 3.75 5.68 -19.44
C ALA A 42 2.66 6.72 -19.75
N SER A 43 2.79 7.96 -19.26
CA SER A 43 1.89 9.06 -19.62
C SER A 43 1.96 9.41 -21.11
N GLU A 44 3.17 9.42 -21.70
CA GLU A 44 3.38 9.62 -23.13
C GLU A 44 2.73 8.50 -23.98
N MET A 45 2.79 7.25 -23.49
CA MET A 45 2.07 6.11 -24.07
C MET A 45 0.56 6.10 -23.78
N GLY A 46 0.02 7.08 -23.04
CA GLY A 46 -1.40 7.14 -22.67
C GLY A 46 -1.83 6.13 -21.59
N LEU A 47 -0.88 5.46 -20.94
CA LEU A 47 -1.15 4.50 -19.87
C LEU A 47 -1.47 5.24 -18.57
N LYS A 48 -2.73 5.18 -18.12
CA LYS A 48 -3.14 5.76 -16.83
C LYS A 48 -2.80 4.80 -15.70
N HIS A 49 -2.10 5.30 -14.68
CA HIS A 49 -1.74 4.47 -13.54
C HIS A 49 -2.97 4.19 -12.67
N PRO A 50 -3.42 2.93 -12.51
CA PRO A 50 -4.53 2.58 -11.62
C PRO A 50 -4.24 2.76 -10.14
N LEU A 51 -3.08 3.29 -9.74
CA LEU A 51 -2.79 3.60 -8.33
C LEU A 51 -3.56 4.83 -7.83
N TRP A 52 -4.31 5.49 -8.70
CA TRP A 52 -5.39 6.40 -8.31
C TRP A 52 -6.70 5.65 -8.03
N ASN A 53 -6.80 4.39 -8.49
CA ASN A 53 -7.92 3.52 -8.24
C ASN A 53 -7.62 2.60 -7.06
N SER A 54 -8.02 3.09 -5.90
CA SER A 54 -7.89 2.41 -4.62
C SER A 54 -8.49 0.98 -4.59
N GLY A 55 -9.45 0.67 -5.47
CA GLY A 55 -10.08 -0.66 -5.54
C GLY A 55 -9.19 -1.75 -6.14
N LEU A 56 -8.34 -1.43 -7.12
CA LEU A 56 -7.44 -2.40 -7.76
C LEU A 56 -6.31 -2.85 -6.84
N ARG A 57 -5.90 -1.99 -5.87
CA ARG A 57 -4.95 -2.39 -4.83
C ARG A 57 -5.54 -3.41 -3.88
N ILE A 58 -6.83 -3.26 -3.57
CA ILE A 58 -7.54 -4.14 -2.65
C ILE A 58 -7.71 -5.52 -3.27
N GLU A 59 -8.24 -5.59 -4.48
CA GLU A 59 -8.43 -6.86 -5.19
C GLU A 59 -7.10 -7.63 -5.34
N ARG A 60 -6.01 -6.91 -5.65
CA ARG A 60 -4.69 -7.53 -5.75
C ARG A 60 -4.21 -8.08 -4.40
N PHE A 61 -4.37 -7.29 -3.35
CA PHE A 61 -3.99 -7.70 -2.00
C PHE A 61 -4.77 -8.96 -1.58
N GLU A 62 -6.05 -9.05 -1.93
CA GLU A 62 -6.85 -10.25 -1.71
C GLU A 62 -6.32 -11.46 -2.48
N ARG A 63 -5.86 -11.28 -3.72
CA ARG A 63 -5.23 -12.36 -4.51
C ARG A 63 -3.87 -12.79 -3.96
N GLU A 64 -3.02 -11.86 -3.54
CA GLU A 64 -1.67 -12.15 -3.04
C GLU A 64 -1.70 -12.82 -1.66
N THR A 65 -2.64 -12.43 -0.81
CA THR A 65 -2.74 -12.96 0.56
C THR A 65 -3.74 -14.12 0.68
N GLY A 66 -4.56 -14.35 -0.36
CA GLY A 66 -5.63 -15.35 -0.38
C GLY A 66 -6.72 -15.11 0.68
N LYS A 67 -6.70 -13.95 1.33
CA LYS A 67 -7.54 -13.56 2.46
C LYS A 67 -8.27 -12.28 2.11
N ASN A 68 -9.55 -12.22 2.46
CA ASN A 68 -10.36 -11.03 2.26
C ASN A 68 -9.96 -9.90 3.24
N VAL A 69 -10.21 -8.65 2.86
CA VAL A 69 -9.86 -7.47 3.66
C VAL A 69 -10.46 -7.51 5.07
N ASP A 70 -11.68 -8.04 5.22
CA ASP A 70 -12.34 -8.16 6.52
C ASP A 70 -11.61 -9.15 7.43
N GLN A 71 -11.13 -10.28 6.89
CA GLN A 71 -10.34 -11.24 7.66
C GLN A 71 -9.02 -10.64 8.16
N HIS A 72 -8.38 -9.82 7.33
CA HIS A 72 -7.20 -9.06 7.75
C HIS A 72 -7.53 -8.03 8.83
N ALA A 73 -8.64 -7.31 8.70
CA ALA A 73 -9.07 -6.37 9.73
C ALA A 73 -9.35 -7.08 11.08
N ILE A 74 -9.94 -8.29 11.04
CA ILE A 74 -10.15 -9.12 12.24
C ILE A 74 -8.81 -9.58 12.84
N GLU A 75 -7.88 -10.07 12.03
CA GLU A 75 -6.55 -10.52 12.47
C GLU A 75 -5.75 -9.35 13.10
N TYR A 76 -5.82 -8.17 12.50
CA TYR A 76 -5.18 -6.96 13.03
C TYR A 76 -5.85 -6.44 14.30
N ARG A 77 -7.18 -6.55 14.40
CA ARG A 77 -7.93 -6.23 15.63
C ARG A 77 -7.48 -7.13 16.78
N ASP A 78 -7.40 -8.44 16.54
CA ASP A 78 -6.99 -9.44 17.54
C ASP A 78 -5.55 -9.17 18.02
N ARG A 79 -4.65 -8.86 17.08
CA ARG A 79 -3.27 -8.44 17.38
C ARG A 79 -3.13 -7.03 17.96
N GLN A 80 -4.22 -6.29 18.14
CA GLN A 80 -4.27 -4.88 18.57
C GLN A 80 -3.33 -3.95 17.77
N LEU A 81 -3.17 -4.21 16.48
CA LEU A 81 -2.42 -3.38 15.53
C LEU A 81 -3.28 -2.20 15.05
N ALA A 82 -2.62 -1.13 14.61
CA ALA A 82 -3.31 0.08 14.19
C ALA A 82 -3.94 -0.07 12.79
N ARG A 83 -5.09 0.58 12.55
CA ARG A 83 -5.73 0.69 11.22
C ARG A 83 -4.78 1.21 10.14
N ARG A 84 -3.90 2.15 10.53
CA ARG A 84 -2.86 2.73 9.67
C ARG A 84 -1.82 1.70 9.22
N ASP A 85 -1.57 0.69 10.04
CA ASP A 85 -0.60 -0.36 9.74
C ASP A 85 -1.13 -1.26 8.62
N LEU A 86 -2.39 -1.73 8.74
CA LEU A 86 -3.05 -2.48 7.67
C LEU A 86 -3.13 -1.66 6.37
N ALA A 87 -3.52 -0.38 6.47
CA ALA A 87 -3.55 0.53 5.33
C ALA A 87 -2.15 0.71 4.68
N GLY A 88 -1.11 0.80 5.49
CA GLY A 88 0.29 0.89 5.06
C GLY A 88 0.76 -0.37 4.34
N VAL A 89 0.45 -1.56 4.89
CA VAL A 89 0.76 -2.87 4.28
C VAL A 89 0.05 -3.02 2.95
N MET A 90 -1.21 -2.61 2.86
CA MET A 90 -1.99 -2.62 1.61
C MET A 90 -1.58 -1.49 0.64
N GLY A 91 -0.84 -0.48 1.11
CA GLY A 91 -0.45 0.70 0.35
C GLY A 91 -1.63 1.56 -0.09
N VAL A 92 -2.70 1.60 0.70
CA VAL A 92 -3.92 2.39 0.47
C VAL A 92 -4.12 3.41 1.60
N SER A 93 -4.93 4.44 1.34
CA SER A 93 -5.35 5.37 2.38
C SER A 93 -6.31 4.70 3.38
N VAL A 94 -6.30 5.16 4.62
CA VAL A 94 -7.21 4.70 5.69
C VAL A 94 -8.69 4.88 5.29
N GLU A 95 -8.99 5.94 4.57
CA GLU A 95 -10.35 6.22 4.05
C GLU A 95 -10.78 5.24 2.97
N THR A 96 -9.84 4.82 2.12
CA THR A 96 -10.08 3.73 1.19
C THR A 96 -10.40 2.47 1.97
N LEU A 97 -9.55 2.09 2.92
CA LEU A 97 -9.77 0.87 3.72
C LEU A 97 -11.15 0.87 4.38
N LYS A 98 -11.61 2.01 4.90
CA LYS A 98 -12.94 2.16 5.50
C LYS A 98 -14.10 1.89 4.53
N LYS A 99 -13.95 2.16 3.23
CA LYS A 99 -15.01 1.91 2.24
C LYS A 99 -15.20 0.42 1.93
N PHE A 100 -14.17 -0.39 2.17
CA PHE A 100 -14.16 -1.81 1.83
C PHE A 100 -14.30 -2.71 3.05
N VAL A 101 -13.83 -2.27 4.23
CA VAL A 101 -14.03 -3.00 5.49
C VAL A 101 -15.45 -2.74 6.01
N SER A 102 -16.11 -3.80 6.47
CA SER A 102 -17.44 -3.67 7.08
C SER A 102 -17.44 -2.69 8.26
N ALA A 103 -18.49 -1.86 8.35
CA ALA A 103 -18.60 -0.82 9.37
C ALA A 103 -18.53 -1.38 10.80
N GLU A 104 -19.03 -2.59 11.01
CA GLU A 104 -19.01 -3.29 12.30
C GLU A 104 -17.58 -3.58 12.76
N ILE A 105 -16.74 -4.12 11.87
CA ILE A 105 -15.33 -4.41 12.13
C ILE A 105 -14.58 -3.09 12.32
N TRP A 106 -14.88 -2.09 11.49
CA TRP A 106 -14.27 -0.77 11.58
C TRP A 106 -14.50 -0.11 12.95
N GLN A 107 -15.74 -0.16 13.48
CA GLN A 107 -16.09 0.43 14.78
C GLN A 107 -15.51 -0.35 15.96
N SER A 108 -15.48 -1.69 15.87
CA SER A 108 -14.96 -2.59 16.91
C SER A 108 -13.43 -2.51 17.09
N TRP A 109 -12.72 -1.88 16.15
CA TRP A 109 -11.26 -1.86 16.15
C TRP A 109 -10.69 -0.91 17.22
N PRO A 110 -9.75 -1.39 18.07
CA PRO A 110 -9.18 -0.61 19.17
C PRO A 110 -8.60 0.74 18.70
N LYS A 111 -9.04 1.83 19.34
CA LYS A 111 -8.54 3.19 19.09
C LYS A 111 -7.14 3.41 19.68
N ALA A 112 -6.72 2.60 20.65
CA ALA A 112 -5.43 2.63 21.30
C ALA A 112 -4.62 1.36 21.00
N THR A 113 -3.50 1.52 20.29
CA THR A 113 -2.60 0.43 19.91
C THR A 113 -1.84 -0.12 21.12
N LEU A 114 -1.39 -1.38 21.05
CA LEU A 114 -0.50 -2.01 22.06
C LEU A 114 0.72 -1.13 22.42
N ALA A 115 1.31 -0.43 21.45
CA ALA A 115 2.41 0.51 21.67
C ALA A 115 2.01 1.75 22.50
N HIS A 116 0.76 2.22 22.39
CA HIS A 116 0.23 3.31 23.21
C HIS A 116 -0.03 2.82 24.65
N LYS A 117 -0.61 1.63 24.81
CA LYS A 117 -0.82 1.00 26.12
C LYS A 117 0.50 0.68 26.83
N ARG A 118 1.51 0.18 26.12
CA ARG A 118 2.87 -0.06 26.66
C ARG A 118 3.51 1.23 27.17
N ARG A 119 3.51 2.30 26.36
CA ARG A 119 4.01 3.62 26.78
C ARG A 119 3.28 4.19 28.00
N CYS A 120 1.96 4.06 28.09
CA CYS A 120 1.23 4.50 29.29
C CYS A 120 1.57 3.66 30.53
N LYS A 121 1.76 2.35 30.37
CA LYS A 121 2.16 1.47 31.48
C LYS A 121 3.57 1.80 31.98
N GLU A 122 4.52 2.01 31.07
CA GLU A 122 5.89 2.44 31.39
C GLU A 122 5.93 3.81 32.09
N ARG A 123 5.08 4.76 31.67
CA ARG A 123 4.98 6.08 32.31
C ARG A 123 4.34 6.04 33.70
N SER A 124 3.41 5.10 33.94
CA SER A 124 2.78 4.91 35.25
C SER A 124 3.68 4.18 36.25
N SER A 125 4.65 3.38 35.77
CA SER A 125 5.62 2.68 36.61
C SER A 125 6.88 3.50 36.94
N GLY A 126 7.08 4.65 36.30
CA GLY A 126 8.24 5.53 36.50
C GLY A 126 8.03 6.72 37.44
N VAL A 127 6.93 6.77 38.19
CA VAL A 127 6.63 7.86 39.16
C VAL A 127 6.63 7.32 40.60
N ALA A 128 7.50 6.36 40.89
CA ALA A 128 7.77 5.84 42.22
C ALA A 128 9.26 5.56 42.37
N ALA A 129 10.08 6.61 42.33
CA ALA A 129 11.46 6.62 42.78
C ALA A 129 11.78 8.02 43.31
#